data_AF-A0A535S5J1-F1
#
_entry.id   AF-A0A535S5J1-F1
#
_cell.length_a   1.000
_cell.length_b   1.000
_cell.length_c   1.000
_cell.angle_alpha   90.00
_cell.angle_beta   90.00
_cell.angle_gamma   90.00
#
_symmetry.space_group_name_H-M   'P 1'
#
loop_
_entity.id
_entity.type
_entity.pdbx_description
1 polymer ?
#
loop_
_entity_poly.entity_id
_entity_poly.type
_entity_poly.pdbx_seq_one_letter_code
_entity_poly.pdbx_strand_id
1 'polypeptide(L)'
;MSARPETSTPAAPASTATPSSRLLGGRISRWIAVILIVAAILVFFSVANDDWFTIVNYTLIAAIAAISLNVLSGYTGQVSLGIAFFMAIGAYTAAYLGGDVPNTPLDPLGLGLPFIIWLPAAGIVAGLVGAR
;
A
#
# COMPACT_ATOMS: atom_id res chain seq x y z
N MET A 1 -5.73 -55.99 46.81
CA MET A 1 -6.29 -54.95 47.70
C MET A 1 -6.28 -53.64 46.91
N SER A 2 -7.36 -53.40 46.16
CA SER A 2 -8.21 -52.18 46.28
C SER A 2 -7.84 -51.18 45.17
N ALA A 3 -8.69 -50.62 44.32
CA ALA A 3 -10.14 -50.69 44.15
C ALA A 3 -10.49 -50.38 42.68
N ARG A 4 -11.74 -50.66 42.34
CA ARG A 4 -12.44 -50.42 41.06
C ARG A 4 -12.74 -48.91 40.85
N PRO A 5 -13.30 -48.51 39.68
CA PRO A 5 -13.17 -47.18 39.10
C PRO A 5 -14.18 -46.16 39.65
N GLU A 6 -13.73 -44.93 39.88
CA GLU A 6 -14.57 -43.79 40.23
C GLU A 6 -14.98 -43.05 38.94
N THR A 7 -16.20 -43.31 38.51
CA THR A 7 -16.97 -42.48 37.59
C THR A 7 -17.47 -41.22 38.33
N SER A 8 -16.98 -40.04 37.96
CA SER A 8 -17.64 -38.76 38.29
C SER A 8 -17.43 -37.71 37.21
N THR A 9 -18.08 -37.92 36.07
CA THR A 9 -18.66 -36.81 35.29
C THR A 9 -20.05 -36.53 35.91
N PRO A 10 -20.67 -35.32 35.90
CA PRO A 10 -20.27 -34.00 35.35
C PRO A 10 -20.52 -32.79 36.31
N ALA A 11 -19.81 -31.67 36.13
CA ALA A 11 -20.36 -30.33 36.36
C ALA A 11 -19.51 -29.24 35.66
N ALA A 12 -19.73 -29.06 34.35
CA ALA A 12 -19.55 -27.75 33.72
C ALA A 12 -20.70 -26.86 34.22
N PRO A 13 -20.41 -25.71 34.86
CA PRO A 13 -20.56 -24.41 34.18
C PRO A 13 -19.51 -23.40 34.71
N ALA A 14 -19.09 -22.34 34.04
CA ALA A 14 -19.74 -21.56 33.02
C ALA A 14 -18.71 -21.23 31.96
N SER A 15 -19.07 -21.47 30.71
CA SER A 15 -18.55 -20.70 29.60
C SER A 15 -18.72 -19.23 29.97
N THR A 16 -17.64 -18.58 30.42
CA THR A 16 -17.56 -17.13 30.40
C THR A 16 -17.72 -16.79 28.94
N ALA A 17 -18.94 -16.37 28.60
CA ALA A 17 -19.28 -15.92 27.27
C ALA A 17 -18.24 -14.87 26.88
N THR A 18 -17.22 -15.30 26.12
CA THR A 18 -16.38 -14.38 25.38
C THR A 18 -17.38 -13.57 24.55
N PRO A 19 -17.41 -12.23 24.65
CA PRO A 19 -18.35 -11.44 23.88
C PRO A 19 -18.06 -11.77 22.42
N SER A 20 -18.92 -12.61 21.85
CA SER A 20 -18.76 -13.08 20.49
C SER A 20 -18.97 -11.85 19.64
N SER A 21 -17.89 -11.28 19.12
CA SER A 21 -17.88 -10.22 18.11
C SER A 21 -18.35 -10.78 16.76
N ARG A 22 -19.46 -11.53 16.78
CA ARG A 22 -20.28 -11.90 15.63
C ARG A 22 -21.08 -10.71 15.10
N LEU A 23 -20.78 -9.49 15.54
CA LEU A 23 -21.54 -8.27 15.24
C LEU A 23 -21.23 -7.68 13.85
N LEU A 24 -20.18 -8.12 13.16
CA LEU A 24 -19.84 -7.69 11.80
C LEU A 24 -19.83 -8.86 10.79
N GLY A 25 -20.68 -9.86 10.98
CA GLY A 25 -20.80 -11.04 10.12
C GLY A 25 -21.77 -10.90 8.93
N GLY A 26 -22.14 -9.69 8.51
CA GLY A 26 -23.15 -9.45 7.47
C GLY A 26 -22.57 -8.76 6.24
N ARG A 27 -23.12 -9.06 5.04
CA ARG A 27 -22.88 -8.27 3.81
C ARG A 27 -22.97 -6.76 4.10
N ILE A 28 -23.95 -6.36 4.91
CA ILE A 28 -24.19 -4.98 5.38
C ILE A 28 -22.98 -4.38 6.11
N SER A 29 -22.30 -5.14 6.98
CA SER A 29 -21.10 -4.64 7.67
C SER A 29 -19.96 -4.34 6.69
N ARG A 30 -19.78 -5.17 5.66
CA ARG A 30 -18.79 -4.89 4.59
C ARG A 30 -19.17 -3.64 3.80
N TRP A 31 -20.45 -3.48 3.47
CA TRP A 31 -20.94 -2.27 2.78
C TRP A 31 -20.72 -1.01 3.63
N ILE A 32 -21.00 -1.07 4.93
CA ILE A 32 -20.72 0.04 5.86
C ILE A 32 -19.22 0.36 5.89
N ALA A 33 -18.36 -0.67 6.00
CA ALA A 33 -16.90 -0.46 5.98
C ALA A 33 -16.44 0.20 4.67
N VAL A 34 -16.94 -0.25 3.51
CA VAL A 34 -16.63 0.35 2.21
C VAL A 34 -17.11 1.80 2.14
N ILE A 35 -18.34 2.08 2.59
CA ILE A 35 -18.88 3.46 2.61
C ILE A 35 -18.02 4.36 3.50
N LEU A 36 -17.60 3.88 4.67
CA LEU A 36 -16.73 4.65 5.57
C LEU A 36 -15.36 4.93 4.94
N ILE A 37 -14.77 3.96 4.25
CA ILE A 37 -13.50 4.15 3.52
C ILE A 37 -13.68 5.18 2.41
N VAL A 38 -14.74 5.06 1.59
CA VAL A 38 -15.02 6.00 0.50
C VAL A 38 -15.27 7.40 1.05
N ALA A 39 -16.03 7.53 2.13
CA ALA A 39 -16.28 8.81 2.79
C ALA A 39 -14.98 9.43 3.32
N ALA A 40 -14.11 8.64 3.95
CA ALA A 40 -12.80 9.10 4.42
C ALA A 40 -11.93 9.61 3.26
N ILE A 41 -11.93 8.92 2.12
CA ILE A 41 -11.20 9.34 0.90
C ILE A 41 -11.77 10.67 0.39
N LEU A 42 -13.09 10.80 0.29
CA LEU A 42 -13.72 12.04 -0.19
C LEU A 42 -13.42 13.23 0.73
N VAL A 43 -13.50 13.03 2.04
CA VAL A 43 -13.14 14.07 3.02
C VAL A 43 -11.67 14.46 2.89
N PHE A 44 -10.77 13.48 2.73
CA PHE A 44 -9.35 13.74 2.52
C PHE A 44 -9.13 14.61 1.27
N PHE A 45 -9.70 14.25 0.12
CA PHE A 45 -9.57 15.04 -1.11
C PHE A 45 -10.19 16.45 -0.99
N SER A 46 -11.20 16.63 -0.14
CA SER A 46 -11.82 17.94 0.07
C SER A 46 -11.03 18.87 0.99
N VAL A 47 -10.16 18.32 1.85
CA VAL A 47 -9.44 19.09 2.89
C VAL A 47 -7.92 19.12 2.65
N ALA A 48 -7.40 18.19 1.84
CA ALA A 48 -5.97 18.09 1.56
C ALA A 48 -5.46 19.28 0.74
N ASN A 49 -4.37 19.87 1.23
CA ASN A 49 -3.56 20.84 0.51
C ASN A 49 -2.43 20.12 -0.25
N ASP A 50 -1.72 20.83 -1.14
CA ASP A 50 -0.65 20.27 -1.98
C ASP A 50 0.44 19.49 -1.20
N ASP A 51 0.78 19.96 0.00
CA ASP A 51 1.72 19.28 0.90
C ASP A 51 1.21 17.89 1.33
N TRP A 52 -0.08 17.78 1.65
CA TRP A 52 -0.69 16.50 2.04
C TRP A 52 -0.73 15.54 0.86
N PHE A 53 -1.00 16.02 -0.36
CA PHE A 53 -0.92 15.19 -1.56
C PHE A 53 0.49 14.68 -1.81
N THR A 54 1.50 15.53 -1.59
CA THR A 54 2.91 15.14 -1.72
C THR A 54 3.29 14.04 -0.73
N ILE A 55 2.95 14.22 0.55
CA ILE A 55 3.22 13.23 1.61
C ILE A 55 2.52 11.90 1.32
N VAL A 56 1.24 11.96 0.95
CA VAL A 56 0.45 10.75 0.64
C VAL A 56 1.02 10.05 -0.59
N ASN A 57 1.40 10.77 -1.64
CA ASN A 57 2.03 10.19 -2.82
C ASN A 57 3.32 9.43 -2.46
N TYR A 58 4.24 10.06 -1.74
CA TYR A 58 5.47 9.38 -1.27
C TYR A 58 5.17 8.17 -0.37
N THR A 59 4.15 8.28 0.49
CA THR A 59 3.73 7.17 1.37
C THR A 59 3.20 5.99 0.56
N LEU A 60 2.39 6.24 -0.47
CA LEU A 60 1.88 5.19 -1.36
C LEU A 60 3.01 4.53 -2.16
N ILE A 61 3.93 5.33 -2.71
CA ILE A 61 5.11 4.82 -3.41
C ILE A 61 5.94 3.92 -2.48
N ALA A 62 6.21 4.39 -1.25
CA ALA A 62 6.96 3.63 -0.25
C ALA A 62 6.23 2.36 0.19
N ALA A 63 4.90 2.40 0.34
CA ALA A 63 4.10 1.22 0.66
C ALA A 63 4.16 0.16 -0.45
N ILE A 64 4.03 0.56 -1.72
CA ILE A 64 4.18 -0.34 -2.88
C ILE A 64 5.57 -0.96 -2.90
N ALA A 65 6.61 -0.16 -2.64
CA ALA A 65 7.98 -0.64 -2.56
C ALA A 65 8.17 -1.64 -1.41
N ALA A 66 7.64 -1.35 -0.22
CA ALA A 66 7.70 -2.24 0.94
C ALA A 66 6.96 -3.56 0.71
N ILE A 67 5.78 -3.53 0.08
CA ILE A 67 5.04 -4.74 -0.30
C ILE A 67 5.87 -5.57 -1.30
N SER A 68 6.46 -4.94 -2.31
CA SER A 68 7.31 -5.62 -3.30
C SER A 68 8.55 -6.25 -2.64
N LEU A 69 9.22 -5.53 -1.75
CA LEU A 69 10.33 -6.03 -0.95
C LEU A 69 9.92 -7.19 -0.04
N ASN A 70 8.73 -7.12 0.57
CA ASN A 70 8.21 -8.18 1.44
C ASN A 70 7.97 -9.48 0.65
N VAL A 71 7.49 -9.38 -0.59
CA VAL A 71 7.35 -10.54 -1.49
C VAL A 71 8.73 -11.12 -1.82
N LEU A 72 9.70 -10.33 -2.25
CA LEU A 72 11.01 -10.87 -2.63
C LEU A 72 11.78 -11.46 -1.43
N SER A 73 11.86 -10.73 -0.31
CA SER A 73 12.51 -11.23 0.90
C SER A 73 11.80 -12.45 1.50
N GLY A 74 10.47 -12.53 1.37
CA GLY A 74 9.67 -13.63 1.90
C GLY A 74 9.72 -14.91 1.06
N TYR A 75 9.85 -14.80 -0.27
CA TYR A 75 9.84 -15.96 -1.18
C TYR A 75 11.23 -16.47 -1.57
N THR A 76 12.26 -15.62 -1.63
CA THR A 76 13.62 -16.03 -2.03
C THR A 76 14.71 -15.74 -1.00
N GLY A 77 14.42 -14.99 0.07
CA GLY A 77 15.39 -14.68 1.12
C GLY A 77 16.54 -13.76 0.68
N GLN A 78 16.39 -13.04 -0.44
CA GLN A 78 17.41 -12.16 -1.02
C GLN A 78 17.06 -10.67 -0.89
N VAL A 79 18.09 -9.82 -0.87
CA VAL A 79 17.94 -8.37 -0.91
C VAL A 79 17.52 -7.94 -2.31
N SER A 80 16.36 -7.29 -2.42
CA SER A 80 15.81 -6.80 -3.69
C SER A 80 16.34 -5.41 -4.06
N LEU A 81 17.38 -5.37 -4.90
CA LEU A 81 17.92 -4.13 -5.49
C LEU A 81 17.09 -3.58 -6.66
N GLY A 82 16.25 -4.43 -7.27
CA GLY A 82 15.48 -4.08 -8.47
C GLY A 82 14.47 -2.95 -8.25
N ILE A 83 13.76 -2.94 -7.11
CA ILE A 83 12.75 -1.90 -6.84
C ILE A 83 13.36 -0.49 -6.81
N ALA A 84 14.54 -0.33 -6.21
CA ALA A 84 15.23 0.95 -6.15
C ALA A 84 15.74 1.38 -7.53
N PHE A 85 16.27 0.43 -8.31
CA PHE A 85 16.76 0.67 -9.67
C PHE A 85 15.63 1.13 -10.61
N PHE A 86 14.53 0.39 -10.67
CA PHE A 86 13.40 0.74 -11.54
C PHE A 86 12.68 2.02 -11.08
N MET A 87 12.55 2.23 -9.77
CA MET A 87 11.99 3.46 -9.24
C MET A 87 12.85 4.67 -9.62
N ALA A 88 14.18 4.57 -9.54
CA ALA A 88 15.09 5.65 -9.91
C ALA A 88 14.97 6.03 -11.41
N ILE A 89 14.94 5.03 -12.30
CA ILE A 89 14.80 5.27 -13.75
C ILE A 89 13.45 5.91 -14.07
N GLY A 90 12.36 5.37 -13.52
CA GLY A 90 11.01 5.90 -13.72
C GLY A 90 10.88 7.32 -13.17
N ALA A 91 11.35 7.57 -11.95
CA ALA A 91 11.28 8.88 -11.31
C ALA A 91 12.13 9.93 -12.03
N TYR A 92 13.34 9.59 -12.47
CA TYR A 92 14.17 10.51 -13.25
C TYR A 92 13.52 10.86 -14.60
N THR A 93 13.00 9.85 -15.31
CA THR A 93 12.30 10.07 -16.59
C THR A 93 11.06 10.94 -16.38
N ALA A 94 10.29 10.67 -15.33
CA ALA A 94 9.12 11.46 -14.94
C ALA A 94 9.48 12.91 -14.61
N ALA A 95 10.54 13.13 -13.81
CA ALA A 95 11.00 14.47 -13.45
C ALA A 95 11.50 15.25 -14.67
N TYR A 96 12.22 14.60 -15.58
CA TYR A 96 12.74 15.25 -16.79
C TYR A 96 11.62 15.57 -17.80
N LEU A 97 10.67 14.67 -18.03
CA LEU A 97 9.59 14.90 -19.00
C LEU A 97 8.46 15.77 -18.43
N GLY A 98 8.05 15.50 -17.18
CA GLY A 98 6.91 16.14 -16.54
C GLY A 98 7.25 17.33 -15.66
N GLY A 99 8.52 17.53 -15.30
CA GLY A 99 8.96 18.67 -14.51
C GLY A 99 8.79 19.99 -15.26
N ASP A 100 8.68 21.08 -14.51
CA ASP A 100 8.48 22.40 -15.07
C ASP A 100 9.65 22.85 -15.94
N VAL A 101 9.34 23.65 -16.97
CA VAL A 101 10.37 24.24 -17.83
C VAL A 101 11.21 25.20 -16.99
N PRO A 102 12.55 25.08 -17.00
CA PRO A 102 13.43 25.93 -16.21
C PRO A 102 13.20 27.41 -16.51
N ASN A 103 12.92 28.20 -15.49
CA ASN A 103 12.80 29.65 -15.61
C ASN A 103 14.08 30.36 -15.16
N THR A 104 14.90 29.67 -14.36
CA THR A 104 16.17 30.14 -13.84
C THR A 104 17.27 29.07 -14.03
N PRO A 105 18.57 29.46 -14.05
CA PRO A 105 19.66 28.49 -14.22
C PRO A 105 19.81 27.47 -13.09
N LEU A 106 19.13 27.67 -11.97
CA LEU A 106 19.13 26.80 -10.80
C LEU A 106 17.90 25.86 -10.78
N ASP A 107 16.95 26.03 -11.70
CA ASP A 107 15.77 25.15 -11.79
C ASP A 107 16.14 23.81 -12.45
N PRO A 108 15.59 22.69 -11.95
CA PRO A 108 15.76 21.38 -12.58
C PRO A 108 15.27 21.37 -14.03
N LEU A 109 16.02 20.69 -14.91
CA LEU A 109 15.64 20.53 -16.32
C LEU A 109 14.35 19.70 -16.44
N GLY A 110 13.24 20.36 -16.75
CA GLY A 110 11.95 19.75 -17.07
C GLY A 110 11.42 20.18 -18.44
N LEU A 111 10.65 19.33 -19.10
CA LEU A 111 10.05 19.60 -20.42
C LEU A 111 8.60 20.11 -20.35
N GLY A 112 7.98 20.12 -19.17
CA GLY A 112 6.60 20.57 -18.96
C GLY A 112 5.54 19.74 -19.69
N LEU A 113 5.81 18.48 -20.00
CA LEU A 113 4.85 17.63 -20.71
C LEU A 113 3.65 17.30 -19.81
N PRO A 114 2.45 17.10 -20.37
CA PRO A 114 1.28 16.72 -19.59
C PRO A 114 1.42 15.31 -19.02
N PHE A 115 0.77 15.07 -17.88
CA PHE A 115 0.75 13.79 -17.15
C PHE A 115 0.51 12.55 -18.02
N ILE A 116 -0.42 12.66 -18.98
CA ILE A 116 -0.80 11.58 -19.89
C ILE A 116 0.36 11.12 -20.78
N ILE A 117 1.36 11.97 -21.02
CA ILE A 117 2.51 11.66 -21.87
C ILE A 117 3.68 11.17 -21.02
N TRP A 118 4.05 11.93 -19.98
CA TRP A 118 5.26 11.59 -19.23
C TRP A 118 5.09 10.34 -18.37
N LEU A 119 3.90 10.08 -17.83
CA LEU A 119 3.66 8.91 -16.98
C LEU A 119 3.85 7.58 -17.73
N PRO A 120 3.19 7.33 -18.88
CA PRO A 120 3.45 6.11 -19.64
C PRO A 120 4.86 6.09 -20.22
N ALA A 121 5.42 7.23 -20.64
CA ALA A 121 6.79 7.28 -21.12
C ALA A 121 7.80 6.82 -20.04
N ALA A 122 7.63 7.27 -18.79
CA ALA A 122 8.46 6.82 -17.66
C ALA A 122 8.37 5.30 -17.44
N GLY A 123 7.17 4.72 -17.55
CA GLY A 123 6.96 3.28 -17.48
C GLY A 123 7.62 2.51 -18.64
N ILE A 124 7.50 3.04 -19.87
CA ILE A 124 8.13 2.45 -21.07
C ILE A 124 9.66 2.48 -20.93
N VAL A 125 10.24 3.60 -20.51
CA VAL A 125 11.70 3.72 -20.33
C VAL A 125 12.19 2.74 -19.27
N ALA A 126 11.53 2.67 -18.11
CA ALA A 126 11.87 1.68 -17.07
C ALA A 126 11.77 0.25 -17.59
N GLY A 127 10.71 -0.07 -18.35
CA GLY A 127 10.51 -1.39 -18.96
C GLY A 127 11.57 -1.74 -20.01
N LEU A 128 11.95 -0.79 -20.88
CA LEU A 128 12.98 -0.99 -21.90
C LEU A 128 14.36 -1.22 -21.29
N VAL A 129 14.68 -0.54 -20.18
CA VAL A 129 15.93 -0.77 -19.46
C VAL A 129 15.94 -2.15 -18.80
N GLY A 130 14.82 -2.59 -18.24
CA GLY A 130 14.69 -3.92 -17.62
C GLY A 130 14.56 -5.08 -18.59
N ALA A 131 14.33 -4.81 -19.88
CA ALA A 131 14.16 -5.84 -20.91
C ALA A 131 15.49 -6.44 -21.44
N ARG A 132 16.63 -5.96 -20.94
CA ARG A 132 17.97 -6.47 -21.26
C ARG A 132 18.56 -7.22 -20.09
#